data_AF-A0A746RRE2-F1
#
_entry.id   AF-A0A746RRE2-F1
#
_cell.length_a   1.000
_cell.length_b   1.000
_cell.length_c   1.000
_cell.angle_alpha   90.00
_cell.angle_beta   90.00
_cell.angle_gamma   90.00
#
_symmetry.space_group_name_H-M   'P 1'
#
loop_
_entity.id
_entity.type
_entity.pdbx_description
1 polymer ?
#
loop_
_entity_poly.entity_id
_entity_poly.type
_entity_poly.pdbx_seq_one_letter_code
_entity_poly.pdbx_strand_id
1 'polypeptide(L)' 'MAQRVQLTATVSENQLGQRLDQALAEMFPDYSRSRIKEWILNQRVLVNGQLCDKPKEKVLG' A
#
# COMPACT_ATOMS: atom_id res chain seq x y z
N MET A 1 11.97 -20.70 -2.61
CA MET A 1 10.80 -20.84 -1.72
C MET A 1 10.06 -19.51 -1.73
N ALA A 2 8.77 -19.47 -2.09
CA ALA A 2 8.01 -18.22 -2.07
C ALA A 2 7.41 -18.02 -0.68
N GLN A 3 7.93 -17.07 0.09
CA GLN A 3 7.36 -16.72 1.39
C GLN A 3 6.09 -15.90 1.17
N ARG A 4 4.97 -16.37 1.73
CA ARG A 4 3.72 -15.63 1.69
C ARG A 4 3.82 -14.45 2.66
N VAL A 5 3.78 -13.23 2.12
CA VAL A 5 3.79 -11.99 2.90
C VAL A 5 2.34 -11.55 3.09
N GLN A 6 1.93 -11.37 4.34
CA GLN A 6 0.67 -10.73 4.71
C GLN A 6 0.98 -9.62 5.70
N LEU A 7 0.64 -8.39 5.32
CA LEU A 7 0.89 -7.20 6.11
C LEU A 7 -0.44 -6.48 6.27
N THR A 8 -0.70 -5.95 7.46
CA THR A 8 -1.91 -5.19 7.75
C THR A 8 -1.51 -4.02 8.63
N ALA A 9 -1.99 -2.84 8.26
CA ALA A 9 -1.76 -1.63 9.01
C ALA A 9 -2.92 -0.66 8.76
N THR A 10 -3.15 0.24 9.71
CA THR A 10 -4.19 1.26 9.63
C THR A 10 -3.55 2.58 9.25
N VAL A 11 -4.08 3.22 8.20
CA VAL A 11 -3.64 4.54 7.75
C VAL A 11 -3.83 5.53 8.90
N SER A 12 -2.81 6.32 9.19
CA SER A 12 -2.85 7.39 10.19
C SER A 12 -3.23 8.73 9.56
N GLU A 13 -3.73 9.69 10.34
CA GLU A 13 -4.20 10.99 9.84
C GLU A 13 -3.12 11.75 9.03
N ASN A 14 -1.86 11.60 9.42
CA ASN A 14 -0.70 12.19 8.74
C ASN A 14 -0.48 11.64 7.31
N GLN A 15 -1.18 10.55 6.97
CA GLN A 15 -1.10 9.87 5.67
C GLN A 15 -2.29 10.18 4.77
N LEU A 16 -3.29 10.90 5.27
CA LEU A 16 -4.42 11.36 4.48
C LEU A 16 -3.97 12.31 3.36
N GLY A 17 -4.49 12.08 2.16
CA GLY A 17 -4.13 12.84 0.97
C GLY A 17 -2.79 12.46 0.33
N GLN A 18 -1.99 11.61 0.98
CA GLN A 18 -0.80 11.02 0.36
C GLN A 18 -1.18 10.03 -0.75
N ARG A 19 -0.24 9.75 -1.66
CA ARG A 19 -0.39 8.65 -2.61
C ARG A 19 -0.33 7.31 -1.87
N LEU A 20 -1.14 6.34 -2.28
CA LEU A 20 -1.16 5.01 -1.70
C LEU A 20 0.24 4.36 -1.66
N ASP A 21 1.00 4.46 -2.76
CA ASP A 21 2.36 3.93 -2.82
C ASP A 21 3.36 4.62 -1.88
N GLN A 22 3.08 5.85 -1.46
CA GLN A 22 3.87 6.59 -0.51
C GLN A 22 3.48 6.19 0.92
N ALA A 23 2.17 6.23 1.23
CA ALA A 23 1.67 5.85 2.53
C ALA A 23 2.11 4.42 2.90
N LEU A 24 1.95 3.45 1.99
CA LEU A 24 2.38 2.07 2.23
C LEU A 24 3.91 1.95 2.43
N ALA A 25 4.71 2.78 1.76
CA ALA A 25 6.17 2.76 1.95
C ALA A 25 6.59 3.35 3.29
N GLU A 26 5.83 4.33 3.80
CA GLU A 26 6.01 4.85 5.17
C GLU A 26 5.57 3.81 6.21
N MET A 27 4.48 3.06 5.95
CA MET A 27 3.97 2.02 6.86
C MET A 27 4.82 0.74 6.86
N PHE A 28 5.44 0.41 5.72
CA PHE A 28 6.21 -0.82 5.54
C PHE A 28 7.62 -0.48 5.02
N PRO A 29 8.51 0.10 5.86
CA PRO A 29 9.82 0.59 5.44
C PRO A 29 10.77 -0.50 4.94
N ASP A 30 10.48 -1.77 5.23
CA ASP A 30 11.23 -2.93 4.73
C ASP A 30 11.05 -3.15 3.21
N TYR A 31 10.08 -2.48 2.58
CA TYR A 31 9.78 -2.63 1.16
C TYR A 31 9.91 -1.31 0.41
N SER A 32 10.65 -1.34 -0.69
CA SER A 32 10.82 -0.16 -1.54
C SER A 32 9.51 0.26 -2.20
N ARG A 33 9.40 1.55 -2.54
CA ARG A 33 8.25 2.08 -3.30
C ARG A 33 8.00 1.32 -4.62
N SER A 34 9.06 0.88 -5.30
CA SER A 34 8.93 0.08 -6.52
C SER A 34 8.29 -1.29 -6.25
N ARG A 35 8.67 -1.95 -5.15
CA ARG A 35 8.08 -3.23 -4.72
C ARG A 35 6.60 -3.07 -4.38
N ILE A 36 6.27 -2.03 -3.64
CA ILE A 36 4.88 -1.71 -3.27
C ILE A 36 4.05 -1.38 -4.51
N LYS A 37 4.58 -0.57 -5.43
CA LYS A 37 3.94 -0.27 -6.71
C LYS A 37 3.61 -1.54 -7.49
N GLU A 38 4.54 -2.50 -7.56
CA GLU A 38 4.28 -3.80 -8.19
C GLU A 38 3.14 -4.54 -7.51
N TRP A 39 3.08 -4.58 -6.18
CA TRP A 39 1.97 -5.24 -5.47
C TRP A 39 0.62 -4.60 -5.73
N ILE A 40 0.55 -3.28 -5.77
CA ILE A 40 -0.67 -2.54 -6.11
C ILE A 40 -1.10 -2.91 -7.54
N LEU A 41 -0.20 -2.79 -8.53
CA LEU A 41 -0.51 -3.10 -9.92
C LEU A 41 -0.90 -4.57 -10.15
N ASN A 42 -0.37 -5.49 -9.33
CA ASN A 42 -0.72 -6.92 -9.37
C ASN A 42 -1.96 -7.26 -8.53
N GLN A 43 -2.76 -6.27 -8.11
CA GLN A 43 -3.99 -6.45 -7.32
C GLN A 43 -3.76 -7.25 -6.03
N ARG A 44 -2.62 -7.01 -5.36
CA ARG A 44 -2.25 -7.65 -4.08
C ARG A 44 -2.46 -6.77 -2.87
N VAL A 45 -3.01 -5.58 -3.06
CA VAL A 45 -3.25 -4.58 -2.01
C VAL A 45 -4.74 -4.34 -1.88
N LEU A 46 -5.23 -4.41 -0.64
CA LEU A 46 -6.61 -4.12 -0.27
C LEU A 46 -6.62 -2.83 0.57
N VAL A 47 -7.47 -1.89 0.22
CA VAL A 47 -7.75 -0.68 1.01
C VAL A 47 -9.20 -0.76 1.43
N ASN A 48 -9.47 -0.77 2.74
CA ASN A 48 -10.84 -0.92 3.29
C ASN A 48 -11.59 -2.14 2.73
N GLY A 49 -10.87 -3.24 2.47
CA GLY A 49 -11.43 -4.48 1.91
C GLY A 49 -11.65 -4.46 0.38
N GLN A 50 -11.32 -3.37 -0.31
CA GLN A 50 -11.43 -3.26 -1.76
C GLN A 50 -10.05 -3.35 -2.44
N LEU A 51 -9.97 -4.07 -3.56
CA LEU A 51 -8.74 -4.16 -4.35
C LEU A 51 -8.39 -2.78 -4.91
N CYS A 52 -7.17 -2.33 -4.66
CA CYS A 52 -6.63 -1.13 -5.28
C CYS A 52 -5.51 -1.49 -6.23
N ASP A 53 -5.65 -1.05 -7.49
CA ASP A 53 -4.68 -1.22 -8.56
C ASP A 53 -4.02 0.10 -8.99
N LYS A 54 -4.26 1.19 -8.24
CA LYS A 54 -3.79 2.54 -8.55
C LYS A 54 -2.78 3.04 -7.51
N PRO A 55 -1.46 2.94 -7.78
CA PRO A 55 -0.42 3.38 -6.85
C PRO A 55 -0.48 4.86 -6.46
N LYS A 56 -1.02 5.68 -7.36
CA LYS A 56 -1.14 7.13 -7.20
C LYS A 56 -2.49 7.57 -6.63
N GLU A 57 -3.40 6.63 -6.35
CA GLU A 57 -4.66 6.96 -5.70
C GLU A 57 -4.37 7.59 -4.34
N LYS A 58 -5.11 8.65 -4.02
CA LYS A 58 -4.94 9.31 -2.73
C LYS A 58 -5.56 8.45 -1.66
N VAL A 59 -4.85 8.29 -0.55
CA VAL A 59 -5.40 7.66 0.63
C VAL A 59 -6.40 8.62 1.26
N LEU A 60 -7.63 8.16 1.40
CA LEU A 60 -8.74 8.87 2.01
C LEU A 60 -9.14 8.13 3.29
N GLY A 61 -9.58 8.87 4.30
CA GLY A 61 -10.06 8.35 5.58
C GLY A 61 -11.44 7.74 5.47
#